data_AF-A0A964E6G5-F1
#
_entry.id   AF-A0A964E6G5-F1
#
_cell.length_a   1.000
_cell.length_b   1.000
_cell.length_c   1.000
_cell.angle_alpha   90.00
_cell.angle_beta   90.00
_cell.angle_gamma   90.00
#
_symmetry.space_group_name_H-M   'P 1'
#
loop_
_entity.id
_entity.type
_entity.pdbx_description
1 polymer ?
#
loop_
_entity_poly.entity_id
_entity_poly.type
_entity_poly.pdbx_seq_one_letter_code
_entity_poly.pdbx_strand_id
1 'polypeptide(L)' 'MTEEERSKDEFFKRLGLLAQEMIDAHGQDFTMGTLILAARFIADGKPIGRPGGPDQTT' A
#
# COMPACT_ATOMS: atom_id res chain seq x y z
N MET A 1 10.21 -11.98 21.82
CA MET A 1 10.02 -11.31 20.53
C MET A 1 11.23 -11.58 19.67
N THR A 2 11.04 -12.24 18.53
CA THR A 2 12.12 -12.57 17.59
C THR A 2 12.49 -11.35 16.73
N GLU A 3 13.63 -11.40 16.07
CA GLU A 3 14.03 -10.35 15.11
C GLU A 3 13.02 -10.25 13.95
N GLU A 4 12.47 -11.40 13.53
CA GLU A 4 11.45 -11.47 12.48
C GLU A 4 10.15 -10.77 12.90
N GLU A 5 9.69 -10.99 14.13
CA GLU A 5 8.50 -10.32 14.69
C GLU A 5 8.71 -8.80 14.76
N ARG A 6 9.89 -8.35 15.21
CA ARG A 6 10.22 -6.91 15.26
C ARG A 6 10.22 -6.28 13.87
N SER A 7 10.81 -6.96 12.89
CA SER A 7 10.83 -6.48 11.50
C SER A 7 9.42 -6.32 10.94
N LYS A 8 8.55 -7.34 11.13
CA LYS A 8 7.14 -7.29 10.70
C LYS A 8 6.41 -6.11 11.34
N ASP A 9 6.55 -5.92 12.65
CA ASP A 9 5.91 -4.83 13.37
C ASP A 9 6.34 -3.44 12.87
N GLU A 10 7.63 -3.25 12.56
CA GLU A 10 8.12 -1.99 12.00
C GLU A 10 7.53 -1.68 10.62
N PHE A 11 7.36 -2.69 9.77
CA PHE A 11 6.64 -2.51 8.50
C PHE A 11 5.18 -2.15 8.71
N PHE A 12 4.49 -2.80 9.66
CA PHE A 12 3.11 -2.46 10.00
C PHE A 12 2.96 -1.02 10.48
N LYS A 13 3.86 -0.56 11.37
CA LYS A 13 3.86 0.82 11.85
C LYS A 13 4.03 1.82 10.71
N ARG A 14 5.03 1.60 9.84
CA ARG A 14 5.31 2.49 8.70
C ARG A 14 4.15 2.54 7.72
N LEU A 15 3.53 1.39 7.44
CA LEU A 15 2.36 1.32 6.57
C LEU A 15 1.17 2.08 7.18
N GLY A 16 0.95 1.95 8.50
CA GLY A 16 -0.08 2.69 9.21
C GLY A 16 0.11 4.20 9.15
N LEU A 17 1.34 4.69 9.34
CA LEU A 17 1.66 6.11 9.22
C LEU A 17 1.40 6.64 7.81
N LEU A 18 1.79 5.89 6.77
CA LEU A 18 1.52 6.26 5.39
C LEU A 18 0.03 6.29 5.07
N ALA A 19 -0.73 5.30 5.57
CA ALA A 19 -2.17 5.27 5.40
C ALA A 19 -2.82 6.50 6.06
N GLN A 20 -2.35 6.91 7.24
CA GLN A 20 -2.86 8.12 7.89
C GLN A 20 -2.57 9.38 7.07
N GLU A 21 -1.36 9.51 6.52
CA GLU A 21 -1.00 10.63 5.62
C GLU A 21 -1.93 10.69 4.39
N MET A 22 -2.24 9.54 3.80
CA MET A 22 -3.18 9.46 2.67
C MET A 22 -4.62 9.83 3.07
N ILE A 23 -5.06 9.44 4.27
CA ILE A 23 -6.39 9.79 4.81
C ILE A 23 -6.49 11.31 5.00
N ASP A 24 -5.47 11.91 5.60
CA ASP A 24 -5.44 13.34 5.88
C ASP A 24 -5.43 14.17 4.58
N ALA A 25 -4.76 13.68 3.54
CA ALA A 25 -4.66 14.37 2.25
C ALA A 25 -5.86 14.14 1.31
N HIS A 26 -6.43 12.94 1.30
CA HIS A 26 -7.34 12.47 0.24
C HIS A 26 -8.60 11.75 0.74
N GLY A 27 -8.71 11.51 2.04
CA GLY A 27 -9.84 10.85 2.67
C GLY A 27 -9.73 9.33 2.79
N GLN A 28 -10.61 8.79 3.62
CA GLN A 28 -10.62 7.37 3.99
C GLN A 28 -10.94 6.44 2.82
N ASP A 29 -11.94 6.80 2.00
CA ASP A 29 -12.38 5.96 0.87
C ASP A 29 -11.28 5.78 -0.17
N PHE A 30 -10.57 6.86 -0.51
CA PHE A 30 -9.42 6.82 -1.42
C PHE A 30 -8.30 5.93 -0.87
N THR A 31 -7.97 6.10 0.41
CA THR A 31 -6.90 5.34 1.06
C THR A 31 -7.22 3.84 1.06
N MET A 32 -8.43 3.49 1.48
CA MET A 32 -8.90 2.10 1.51
C MET A 32 -8.84 1.47 0.11
N GLY A 33 -9.34 2.16 -0.92
CA GLY A 33 -9.32 1.68 -2.30
C GLY A 33 -7.90 1.45 -2.82
N THR A 34 -6.97 2.34 -2.50
CA THR A 34 -5.56 2.24 -2.90
C THR A 34 -4.87 1.05 -2.23
N LEU A 35 -5.11 0.83 -0.94
CA LEU A 35 -4.55 -0.32 -0.20
C LEU A 35 -5.10 -1.65 -0.71
N ILE A 36 -6.40 -1.72 -1.02
CA ILE A 36 -7.02 -2.91 -1.63
C ILE A 36 -6.40 -3.20 -3.00
N LEU A 37 -6.21 -2.17 -3.83
CA LEU A 37 -5.58 -2.34 -5.15
C LEU A 37 -4.13 -2.79 -5.04
N ALA A 38 -3.37 -2.22 -4.10
CA ALA A 38 -2.00 -2.64 -3.82
C ALA A 38 -1.97 -4.13 -3.43
N ALA A 39 -2.83 -4.56 -2.49
CA ALA A 39 -2.94 -5.96 -2.11
C ALA A 39 -3.31 -6.87 -3.30
N ARG A 40 -4.19 -6.42 -4.19
CA ARG A 40 -4.53 -7.15 -5.41
C ARG A 40 -3.34 -7.31 -6.35
N PHE A 41 -2.51 -6.30 -6.51
CA PHE A 41 -1.30 -6.39 -7.33
C PHE A 41 -0.30 -7.40 -6.75
N ILE A 42 -0.14 -7.45 -5.43
CA ILE A 42 0.68 -8.50 -4.78
C ILE A 42 0.13 -9.88 -5.11
N ALA A 43 -1.19 -10.08 -4.93
CA ALA A 43 -1.84 -11.36 -5.19
C ALA A 43 -1.74 -11.79 -6.68
N ASP A 44 -1.78 -10.83 -7.61
CA ASP A 44 -1.60 -11.05 -9.04
C ASP A 44 -0.13 -11.18 -9.47
N GLY A 45 0.85 -11.03 -8.54
CA GLY A 45 2.28 -11.03 -8.86
C GLY A 45 2.76 -9.83 -9.67
N LYS A 46 2.01 -8.72 -9.65
CA LYS A 46 2.33 -7.47 -10.37
C LYS A 46 3.23 -6.56 -9.54
N PRO A 47 4.18 -5.82 -10.16
CA PRO A 47 5.02 -4.88 -9.45
C PRO A 47 4.21 -3.68 -8.93
N ILE A 48 4.41 -3.31 -7.66
CA ILE A 48 3.85 -2.12 -7.03
C ILE A 48 4.83 -0.95 -7.24
N GLY A 49 4.33 0.22 -7.66
CA GLY A 49 5.12 1.45 -7.75
C GLY A 49 5.63 1.83 -9.15
N ARG A 50 5.14 1.17 -10.22
CA ARG A 50 5.39 1.67 -11.58
C ARG A 50 4.44 2.84 -11.86
N PRO A 51 4.92 4.04 -12.22
CA PRO A 51 4.04 5.08 -12.74
C PRO A 51 3.48 4.57 -14.07
N GLY A 52 2.15 4.41 -14.12
CA GLY A 52 1.45 3.74 -15.21
C GLY A 52 0.72 2.49 -14.72
N GLY A 53 -0.50 2.69 -14.21
CA GLY A 53 -1.51 1.63 -14.15
C GLY A 53 -1.86 1.10 -15.55
N PRO A 54 -2.83 0.17 -15.67
CA PRO A 54 -3.13 -0.56 -16.90
C PRO A 54 -3.77 0.27 -18.03
N ASP A 55 -3.45 1.55 -18.18
CA ASP A 55 -4.02 2.40 -19.22
C ASP A 55 -3.02 3.46 -19.70
N GLN A 56 -2.02 3.04 -20.49
CA GLN A 56 -1.20 3.93 -21.32
C GLN A 56 -0.85 3.24 -22.66
N THR A 57 -1.89 2.84 -23.39
CA THR A 57 -1.82 2.61 -24.84
C THR A 57 -3.10 3.16 -25.47
N THR A 58 -3.15 4.47 -25.70
CA THR A 58 -3.84 5.13 -26.83
C THR A 58 -3.33 6.56 -26.92
#